data_AF-A0A816AYJ2-F1
#
_entry.id   AF-A0A816AYJ2-F1
#
_cell.length_a   1.000
_cell.length_b   1.000
_cell.length_c   1.000
_cell.angle_alpha   90.00
_cell.angle_beta   90.00
_cell.angle_gamma   90.00
#
_symmetry.space_group_name_H-M   'P 1'
#
loop_
_entity.id
_entity.type
_entity.pdbx_description
1 polymer ?
#
loop_
_entity_poly.entity_id
_entity_poly.type
_entity_poly.pdbx_seq_one_letter_code
_entity_poly.pdbx_strand_id
1 'polypeptide(L)'
;KGFYHPEQIKVSIRDNDLIVQGEHNYKDDTRSEKLSFYNSVTLPLGTQMEQLKSQLTPDGKLQIEAPFYEPTLQQIEMSRR
;
A
#
# COMPACT_ATOMS: atom_id res chain seq x y z
N LYS A 1 -0.61 17.43 -9.76
CA LYS A 1 -0.92 16.22 -10.56
C LYS A 1 0.15 15.20 -10.18
N GLY A 2 -0.22 14.03 -9.65
CA GLY A 2 0.66 13.16 -8.86
C GLY A 2 1.98 12.80 -9.56
N PHE A 3 3.08 12.89 -8.82
CA PHE A 3 4.48 12.86 -9.32
C PHE A 3 5.05 11.44 -9.54
N TYR A 4 4.24 10.40 -9.50
CA TYR A 4 4.71 9.02 -9.54
C TYR A 4 3.99 8.22 -10.62
N HIS A 5 4.77 7.60 -11.48
CA HIS A 5 4.27 6.59 -12.41
C HIS A 5 4.00 5.27 -11.68
N PRO A 6 3.11 4.39 -12.19
CA PRO A 6 2.80 3.11 -11.56
C PRO A 6 4.04 2.28 -11.20
N GLU A 7 5.04 2.24 -12.08
CA GLU A 7 6.29 1.51 -11.88
C GLU A 7 7.18 2.05 -10.77
N GLN A 8 6.93 3.29 -10.33
CA GLN A 8 7.63 3.95 -9.24
C GLN A 8 6.98 3.67 -7.88
N ILE A 9 5.84 2.98 -7.86
CA ILE A 9 5.07 2.67 -6.65
C ILE A 9 5.14 1.17 -6.38
N LYS A 10 5.48 0.81 -5.14
CA LYS A 10 5.46 -0.56 -4.64
C LYS A 10 4.42 -0.70 -3.55
N VAL A 11 3.50 -1.65 -3.74
CA VAL A 11 2.55 -2.09 -2.72
C VAL A 11 3.01 -3.46 -2.22
N SER A 12 3.11 -3.62 -0.91
CA SER A 12 3.51 -4.86 -0.28
C SER A 12 2.83 -5.06 1.05
N ILE A 13 2.70 -6.30 1.48
CA ILE A 13 2.21 -6.66 2.81
C ILE A 13 3.38 -7.25 3.59
N ARG A 14 3.53 -6.82 4.84
CA ARG A 14 4.49 -7.41 5.78
C ARG A 14 3.80 -7.59 7.12
N ASP A 15 3.83 -8.82 7.63
CA ASP A 15 3.11 -9.24 8.83
C ASP A 15 1.60 -9.02 8.66
N ASN A 16 1.10 -7.84 9.01
CA ASN A 16 -0.30 -7.41 8.82
C ASN A 16 -0.42 -5.99 8.24
N ASP A 17 0.70 -5.35 7.91
CA ASP A 17 0.73 -3.97 7.46
C ASP A 17 0.73 -3.92 5.92
N LEU A 18 -0.20 -3.14 5.38
CA LEU A 18 -0.17 -2.68 4.01
C LEU A 18 0.84 -1.53 3.91
N ILE A 19 1.89 -1.73 3.13
CA ILE A 19 2.98 -0.79 2.94
C ILE A 19 2.94 -0.29 1.49
N VAL A 20 2.90 1.02 1.33
CA VAL A 20 2.99 1.71 0.04
C VAL A 20 4.26 2.56 0.03
N GLN A 21 5.14 2.27 -0.90
CA GLN A 21 6.39 2.99 -1.11
C GLN A 21 6.37 3.62 -2.49
N GLY A 22 6.87 4.83 -2.61
CA GLY A 22 7.15 5.44 -3.90
C GLY A 22 8.56 5.96 -3.96
N GLU A 23 9.23 5.76 -5.09
CA GLU A 23 10.55 6.34 -5.36
C GLU A 23 10.59 6.96 -6.75
N HIS A 24 10.75 8.28 -6.79
CA HIS A 24 10.94 9.05 -8.01
C HIS A 24 12.38 9.56 -8.02
N ASN A 25 13.17 9.08 -8.98
CA ASN A 25 14.50 9.57 -9.25
C ASN A 25 14.50 10.17 -10.66
N TYR A 26 14.73 11.47 -10.75
CA TYR A 26 14.91 12.18 -12.00
C TYR A 26 16.31 12.82 -12.03
N LYS A 27 17.00 12.70 -13.16
CA LYS A 27 18.31 13.31 -13.35
C LYS A 27 18.47 13.75 -14.80
N ASP A 28 18.86 15.00 -15.00
CA ASP A 28 19.33 15.54 -16.27
C ASP A 28 20.69 16.28 -16.05
N ASP A 29 21.18 16.97 -17.07
CA ASP A 29 22.47 17.67 -17.05
C ASP A 29 22.52 18.86 -16.06
N THR A 30 21.35 19.37 -15.64
CA THR A 30 21.20 20.60 -14.87
C THR A 30 20.52 20.42 -13.52
N ARG A 31 19.75 19.34 -13.34
CA ARG A 31 19.03 19.05 -12.10
C ARG A 31 19.03 17.56 -11.78
N SER A 32 19.05 17.28 -10.49
CA SER A 32 18.67 16.00 -9.93
C SER A 32 17.53 16.21 -8.95
N GLU A 33 16.55 15.31 -8.99
CA GLU A 33 15.40 15.30 -8.10
C GLU A 33 15.21 13.87 -7.59
N LYS A 34 15.11 13.74 -6.27
CA LYS A 34 14.75 12.50 -5.62
C LYS A 34 13.61 12.77 -4.66
N LEU A 35 12.44 12.19 -4.94
CA LEU A 35 11.34 12.15 -3.99
C LEU A 35 11.07 10.70 -3.61
N SER A 36 10.85 10.47 -2.33
CA SER A 36 10.38 9.19 -1.83
C SER A 36 9.28 9.39 -0.81
N PHE A 37 8.38 8.41 -0.73
CA PHE A 37 7.41 8.33 0.35
C PHE A 37 7.29 6.90 0.84
N TYR A 38 6.89 6.79 2.11
CA TYR A 38 6.57 5.55 2.77
C TYR A 38 5.28 5.78 3.56
N ASN A 39 4.25 5.00 3.27
CA ASN A 39 3.01 4.98 4.03
C ASN A 39 2.72 3.54 4.43
N SER A 40 2.34 3.33 5.68
CA SER A 40 1.94 2.02 6.18
C SER A 40 0.67 2.12 7.01
N VAL A 41 -0.19 1.11 6.88
CA VAL A 41 -1.39 0.97 7.70
C VAL A 41 -1.60 -0.50 8.05
N THR A 42 -1.93 -0.76 9.30
CA THR A 42 -2.27 -2.11 9.76
C THR A 42 -3.63 -2.51 9.22
N LEU A 43 -3.68 -3.65 8.53
CA LEU A 43 -4.91 -4.20 8.00
C LEU A 43 -5.75 -4.81 9.12
N PRO A 44 -7.07 -4.57 9.13
CA PRO A 44 -7.97 -5.20 10.08
C PRO A 44 -7.88 -6.73 10.02
N LEU A 45 -8.00 -7.36 11.20
CA LEU A 45 -8.23 -8.80 11.27
C LEU A 45 -9.50 -9.14 10.49
N GLY A 46 -9.43 -10.11 9.57
CA GLY A 46 -10.51 -10.40 8.62
C GLY A 46 -10.24 -9.98 7.19
N THR A 47 -9.19 -9.17 6.96
CA THR A 47 -8.77 -8.80 5.60
C THR A 47 -8.18 -10.01 4.87
N GLN A 48 -8.71 -10.35 3.70
CA GLN A 48 -8.16 -11.43 2.86
C GLN A 48 -6.97 -10.92 2.03
N MET A 49 -5.80 -10.86 2.67
CA MET A 49 -4.56 -10.30 2.11
C MET A 49 -4.12 -10.94 0.78
N GLU A 50 -4.33 -12.23 0.61
CA GLU A 50 -3.99 -12.98 -0.61
C GLU A 50 -4.80 -12.53 -1.84
N GLN A 51 -5.96 -11.90 -1.61
CA GLN A 51 -6.86 -11.41 -2.64
C GLN A 51 -6.80 -9.89 -2.81
N LEU A 52 -5.80 -9.25 -2.21
CA LEU A 52 -5.61 -7.81 -2.32
C LEU A 52 -5.28 -7.43 -3.76
N LYS A 53 -5.99 -6.42 -4.27
CA LYS A 53 -5.78 -5.84 -5.59
C LYS A 53 -5.46 -4.37 -5.42
N SER A 54 -4.61 -3.85 -6.31
CA SER A 54 -4.31 -2.44 -6.36
C SER A 54 -4.40 -1.91 -7.78
N GLN A 55 -4.83 -0.66 -7.93
CA GLN A 55 -4.92 0.03 -9.20
C GLN A 55 -4.60 1.50 -8.99
N LEU A 56 -3.73 2.06 -9.85
CA LEU A 56 -3.58 3.51 -9.96
C LEU A 56 -4.61 4.02 -10.98
N THR A 57 -5.53 4.86 -10.52
CA THR A 57 -6.57 5.44 -11.37
C THR A 57 -6.01 6.58 -12.24
N PRO A 58 -6.68 6.94 -13.36
CA PRO A 58 -6.24 8.06 -14.21
C PRO A 58 -6.19 9.43 -13.51
N ASP A 59 -6.95 9.63 -12.43
CA ASP A 59 -6.90 10.84 -11.59
C ASP A 59 -5.74 10.81 -10.56
N GLY A 60 -4.91 9.77 -10.58
CA GLY A 60 -3.69 9.65 -9.78
C GLY A 60 -3.93 9.17 -8.36
N LYS A 61 -5.01 8.41 -8.11
CA LYS A 61 -5.28 7.80 -6.81
C LYS A 61 -4.91 6.33 -6.84
N LEU A 62 -4.15 5.90 -5.83
CA LEU A 62 -3.89 4.48 -5.62
C LEU A 62 -5.07 3.90 -4.85
N GLN A 63 -5.87 3.07 -5.51
CA GLN A 63 -6.93 2.28 -4.89
C GLN A 63 -6.39 0.90 -4.53
N ILE A 64 -6.68 0.47 -3.31
CA ILE A 64 -6.26 -0.83 -2.79
C ILE A 64 -7.49 -1.45 -2.13
N GLU A 65 -7.87 -2.64 -2.59
CA GLU A 65 -9.10 -3.32 -2.19
C GLU A 65 -8.83 -4.78 -1.88
N ALA A 66 -9.51 -5.32 -0.88
CA ALA A 66 -9.50 -6.72 -0.53
C ALA A 66 -10.86 -7.11 0.06
N PRO A 67 -11.32 -8.35 -0.13
CA PRO A 67 -12.49 -8.84 0.59
C PRO A 67 -12.24 -8.87 2.10
N PHE A 68 -13.31 -8.68 2.86
CA PHE A 68 -13.30 -8.72 4.32
C PHE A 68 -14.29 -9.78 4.79
N TYR A 69 -13.85 -10.61 5.74
CA TYR A 69 -14.74 -11.46 6.51
C TYR A 69 -14.78 -10.98 7.95
N GLU A 70 -15.94 -11.08 8.58
CA GLU A 70 -16.08 -10.73 9.98
C GLU A 70 -15.39 -11.80 10.85
N PRO A 71 -14.32 -11.45 11.59
CA PRO A 71 -13.63 -12.40 12.43
C PRO A 71 -14.49 -12.76 13.64
N THR A 72 -14.39 -14.02 14.08
CA THR A 72 -15.07 -14.47 15.30
C THR A 72 -14.46 -13.84 16.56
N LEU A 73 -15.24 -13.78 17.65
CA LEU A 73 -14.74 -13.31 18.95
C LEU A 73 -13.49 -14.07 19.41
N GLN A 74 -13.47 -15.40 19.19
CA GLN A 74 -12.31 -16.23 19.51
C GLN A 74 -11.05 -15.77 18.74
N GLN A 75 -11.18 -15.46 17.46
CA GLN A 75 -10.08 -14.95 16.65
C GLN A 75 -9.60 -13.57 17.12
N ILE A 76 -10.53 -12.68 17.45
CA ILE A 76 -10.21 -11.35 18.00
C ILE A 76 -9.47 -11.47 19.34
N GLU A 77 -9.91 -12.37 20.22
CA GLU A 77 -9.26 -12.58 21.51
C GLU A 77 -7.86 -13.19 21.34
N MET A 78 -7.68 -14.13 20.41
CA MET A 78 -6.39 -14.73 20.12
C MET A 78 -5.39 -13.70 19.55
N SER A 79 -5.83 -12.73 18.76
CA SER A 79 -4.94 -11.71 18.19
C SER A 79 -4.49 -10.64 19.20
N ARG A 80 -5.11 -10.59 20.38
CA ARG A 80 -4.77 -9.63 21.46
C ARG A 80 -3.81 -10.20 22.50
N ARG A 81 -3.54 -11.50 22.45
CA ARG A 81 -2.64 -12.21 23.36
C ARG A 81 -1.24 -12.26 22.77
#